data_AF-A0A2V3IRA0-F1
#
_entry.id   AF-A0A2V3IRA0-F1
#
_cell.length_a   1.000
_cell.length_b   1.000
_cell.length_c   1.000
_cell.angle_alpha   90.00
_cell.angle_beta   90.00
_cell.angle_gamma   90.00
#
_symmetry.space_group_name_H-M   'P 1'
#
loop_
_entity.id
_entity.type
_entity.pdbx_description
1 polymer ?
#
loop_
_entity_poly.entity_id
_entity_poly.type
_entity_poly.pdbx_seq_one_letter_code
_entity_poly.pdbx_strand_id
1 'polypeptide(L)' 'MDFCRDYQFLGGVDIIEQQLTGPYTTRILFRANLMERNEALSFLEMATFVRERNTWYYKSGKLVDIDDQRV' A
#
# COMPACT_ATOMS: atom_id res chain seq x y z
N MET A 1 -14.25 3.93 12.37
CA MET A 1 -13.36 2.75 12.27
C MET A 1 -11.97 3.21 12.63
N ASP A 2 -11.27 2.47 13.48
CA ASP A 2 -9.90 2.76 13.89
C ASP A 2 -9.05 1.62 13.34
N PHE A 3 -8.45 1.83 12.16
CA PHE A 3 -7.80 0.77 11.40
C PHE A 3 -6.76 0.00 12.24
N CYS A 4 -5.95 0.71 13.02
CA CYS A 4 -4.92 0.10 13.85
C CYS A 4 -5.47 -0.67 15.05
N ARG A 5 -6.74 -0.48 15.40
CA ARG A 5 -7.45 -1.25 16.44
C ARG A 5 -8.11 -2.49 15.85
N ASP A 6 -8.67 -2.35 14.66
CA ASP A 6 -9.51 -3.36 14.04
C ASP A 6 -8.68 -4.38 13.22
N TYR A 7 -7.50 -3.98 12.74
CA TYR A 7 -6.63 -4.79 11.87
C TYR A 7 -5.23 -5.01 12.46
N GLN A 8 -4.70 -6.21 12.28
CA GLN A 8 -3.32 -6.56 12.62
C GLN A 8 -2.54 -6.97 11.36
N PHE A 9 -1.32 -6.44 11.18
CA PHE A 9 -0.47 -6.87 10.07
C PHE A 9 0.08 -8.28 10.28
N LEU A 10 -0.10 -9.15 9.28
CA LEU A 10 0.43 -10.50 9.25
C LEU A 10 1.74 -10.51 8.46
N GLY A 11 2.87 -10.51 9.17
CA GLY A 11 4.19 -10.55 8.53
C GLY A 11 4.63 -9.24 7.86
N GLY A 12 3.81 -8.19 7.94
CA GLY A 12 4.15 -6.84 7.47
C GLY A 12 3.54 -6.49 6.11
N VAL A 13 4.31 -5.74 5.32
CA VAL A 13 3.92 -5.23 4.01
C VAL A 13 4.97 -5.66 2.99
N ASP A 14 4.53 -6.29 1.91
CA ASP A 14 5.40 -6.70 0.80
C ASP A 14 5.44 -5.61 -0.26
N ILE A 15 6.63 -5.10 -0.57
CA ILE A 15 6.82 -4.15 -1.68
C ILE A 15 6.93 -4.95 -2.98
N ILE A 16 6.01 -4.71 -3.90
CA ILE A 16 5.94 -5.44 -5.19
C ILE A 16 6.64 -4.63 -6.28
N GLU A 17 6.34 -3.34 -6.37
CA GLU A 17 6.91 -2.46 -7.38
C GLU A 17 7.18 -1.07 -6.80
N GLN A 18 8.27 -0.45 -7.25
CA GLN A 18 8.56 0.95 -6.98
C GLN A 18 8.90 1.66 -8.29
N GLN A 19 8.18 2.74 -8.58
CA GLN A 19 8.33 3.52 -9.81
C GLN A 19 8.57 4.99 -9.49
N LEU A 20 9.72 5.53 -9.93
CA LEU A 20 9.95 6.98 -9.93
C LEU A 20 9.11 7.63 -11.03
N THR A 21 8.22 8.54 -10.64
CA THR A 21 7.35 9.28 -11.58
C THR A 21 7.77 10.74 -11.76
N GLY A 22 8.82 11.16 -11.04
CA GLY A 22 9.48 12.45 -11.16
C GLY A 22 10.60 12.61 -10.13
N PRO A 23 11.34 13.73 -10.13
CA PRO A 23 12.46 13.97 -9.22
C PRO A 23 12.07 14.04 -7.73
N TYR A 24 10.78 14.25 -7.45
CA TYR A 24 10.22 14.36 -6.11
C TYR A 24 8.95 13.53 -5.93
N THR A 25 8.68 12.59 -6.84
CA THR A 25 7.46 11.77 -6.79
C THR A 25 7.79 10.31 -7.08
N THR A 26 7.32 9.42 -6.22
CA THR A 26 7.43 7.97 -6.41
C THR A 26 6.06 7.32 -6.22
N ARG A 27 5.84 6.22 -6.93
CA ARG A 27 4.73 5.31 -6.70
C ARG A 27 5.27 3.99 -6.16
N ILE A 28 4.54 3.39 -5.24
CA ILE A 28 4.88 2.11 -4.62
C ILE A 28 3.63 1.23 -4.67
N LEU A 29 3.73 0.09 -5.34
CA LEU A 29 2.76 -0.98 -5.23
C LEU A 29 3.18 -1.90 -4.10
N PHE A 30 2.32 -2.07 -3.12
CA PHE A 30 2.57 -2.99 -2.02
C PHE A 30 1.35 -3.87 -1.73
N ARG A 31 1.61 -5.04 -1.14
CA ARG A 31 0.61 -5.92 -0.55
C ARG A 31 0.65 -5.80 0.96
N ALA A 32 -0.49 -5.57 1.58
CA ALA A 32 -0.65 -5.68 3.02
C ALA A 32 -1.48 -6.93 3.32
N ASN A 33 -0.93 -7.81 4.15
CA ASN A 33 -1.66 -8.95 4.70
C ASN A 33 -2.12 -8.58 6.11
N LEU A 34 -3.41 -8.75 6.37
CA LEU A 34 -4.06 -8.34 7.60
C LEU A 34 -4.84 -9.48 8.24
N MET A 35 -5.06 -9.36 9.53
CA MET A 35 -6.03 -10.14 10.30
C MET A 35 -7.11 -9.20 10.84
N GLU A 36 -8.37 -9.48 10.54
CA GLU A 36 -9.54 -8.83 11.14
C GLU A 36 -10.38 -9.90 11.82
N ARG A 37 -10.55 -9.84 13.15
CA ARG A 37 -11.42 -10.78 13.90
C ARG A 37 -11.15 -12.27 13.61
N ASN A 38 -9.87 -12.64 13.46
CA ASN A 38 -9.39 -13.99 13.09
C ASN A 38 -9.63 -14.40 11.63
N GLU A 39 -10.01 -13.47 10.76
CA GLU A 39 -10.08 -13.68 9.32
C GLU A 39 -8.89 -13.02 8.62
N ALA A 40 -8.23 -13.77 7.76
CA ALA A 40 -7.12 -13.27 6.96
C ALA A 40 -7.65 -12.49 5.75
N LEU A 41 -7.15 -11.27 5.58
CA LEU A 41 -7.47 -10.38 4.47
C LEU A 41 -6.18 -9.91 3.82
N SER A 42 -6.24 -9.60 2.53
CA SER A 42 -5.11 -8.96 1.85
C SER A 42 -5.61 -7.91 0.87
N PHE A 43 -4.85 -6.84 0.71
CA PHE A 43 -5.11 -5.85 -0.31
C PHE A 43 -3.82 -5.41 -1.00
N LEU A 44 -3.98 -4.93 -2.23
CA LEU A 44 -2.94 -4.24 -2.99
C LEU A 44 -3.26 -2.76 -3.03
N GLU A 45 -2.27 -1.91 -2.76
CA GLU A 45 -2.41 -0.47 -2.92
C GLU A 45 -1.25 0.08 -3.75
N MET A 46 -1.60 0.89 -4.75
CA MET A 46 -0.66 1.74 -5.45
C MET A 46 -0.64 3.11 -4.75
N ALA A 47 0.36 3.33 -3.89
CA ALA A 47 0.54 4.56 -3.13
C ALA A 47 1.47 5.54 -3.86
N THR A 48 1.13 6.82 -3.86
CA THR A 48 1.93 7.92 -4.38
C THR A 48 2.52 8.72 -3.21
N PHE A 49 3.83 8.93 -3.25
CA PHE A 49 4.56 9.73 -2.29
C PHE A 49 5.21 10.94 -2.96
N VAL A 50 5.23 12.06 -2.26
CA VAL A 50 5.92 13.28 -2.69
C VAL A 50 6.99 13.67 -1.69
N ARG A 51 8.13 14.16 -2.19
CA ARG A 51 9.25 14.63 -1.36
C ARG A 51 9.24 16.14 -1.26
N GLU A 52 9.13 16.66 -0.05
CA GLU A 52 9.26 18.09 0.24
C GLU A 52 10.33 18.29 1.32
N ARG A 53 11.29 19.20 1.07
CA ARG A 53 12.38 19.52 2.02
C ARG A 53 13.05 18.27 2.60
N ASN A 54 13.36 17.31 1.73
CA ASN A 54 13.99 16.02 2.04
C ASN A 54 13.16 15.06 2.91
N THR A 55 11.86 15.28 3.07
CA THR A 55 10.92 14.38 3.76
C THR A 55 9.92 13.84 2.76
N TRP A 56 9.63 12.53 2.82
CA TRP A 56 8.60 11.90 1.99
C TRP A 56 7.26 11.91 2.71
N TYR A 57 6.21 12.28 1.98
CA TYR A 57 4.84 12.33 2.46
C TYR A 57 3.96 11.43 1.61
N TYR A 58 3.07 10.68 2.25
CA TYR A 58 1.98 10.02 1.55
C TYR A 58 1.07 11.09 0.95
N LYS A 59 0.84 11.03 -0.37
CA LYS A 59 -0.02 11.97 -1.09
C LYS A 59 -1.40 11.38 -1.34
N SER A 60 -1.44 10.14 -1.82
CA SER A 60 -2.68 9.44 -2.18
C SER A 60 -2.39 7.97 -2.45
N GLY A 61 -3.40 7.12 -2.43
CA GLY A 61 -3.30 5.75 -2.87
C GLY A 61 -4.60 5.22 -3.44
N LYS A 62 -4.49 4.15 -4.21
CA LYS A 62 -5.63 3.48 -4.84
C LYS A 62 -5.50 1.98 -4.62
N LEU A 63 -6.56 1.36 -4.11
CA LEU A 63 -6.67 -0.09 -4.07
C LEU A 63 -6.69 -0.66 -5.49
N VAL A 64 -5.87 -1.67 -5.73
CA VAL A 64 -5.77 -2.36 -7.02
C VAL A 64 -6.55 -3.66 -6.89
N ASP A 65 -7.60 -3.81 -7.68
CA ASP A 65 -8.35 -5.07 -7.75
C ASP A 65 -7.46 -6.16 -8.34
N ILE A 66 -7.46 -7.34 -7.70
CA ILE A 66 -6.68 -8.50 -8.16
C ILE A 66 -7.33 -9.16 -9.39
N ASP A 67 -8.57 -8.79 -9.72
CA ASP A 67 -9.34 -9.36 -10.85
C ASP A 67 -8.81 -8.98 -12.24
N ASP A 68 -7.85 -8.06 -12.35
CA ASP A 68 -7.23 -7.66 -13.63
C ASP A 68 -6.01 -8.53 -14.03
N GLN A 69 -5.76 -9.62 -13.29
CA GLN A 69 -4.84 -10.70 -13.70
C GLN A 69 -5.62 -11.93 -14.17
N ARG A 70 -6.46 -11.77 -15.19
CA ARG A 70 -6.90 -12.92 -16.00
C ARG A 70 -5.83 -13.18 -17.07
N VAL A 71 -5.15 -14.32 -16.90
CA VAL A 71 -4.30 -15.00 -17.89
C VAL A 71 -5.05 -15.17 -19.20
#